data_AF-A0AAP0H879-F1
#
_entry.id   AF-A0AAP0H879-F1
#
_cell.length_a   1.000
_cell.length_b   1.000
_cell.length_c   1.000
_cell.angle_alpha   90.00
_cell.angle_beta   90.00
_cell.angle_gamma   90.00
#
_symmetry.space_group_name_H-M   'P 1'
#
loop_
_entity.id
_entity.type
_entity.pdbx_description
1 polymer ?
#
loop_
_entity_poly.entity_id
_entity_poly.type
_entity_poly.pdbx_seq_one_letter_code
_entity_poly.pdbx_strand_id
1 'polypeptide(L)'
;MINMNSHELNYLVYRYLHESGFTHTAFTLGYEAALNKSTIDGNLVPPGALVTFVQKGIQYLELEANLTCNDSDVDEDFSFIQPIDLITKSVYELQQMIKEKKQNLQKNKNREKNRDNREQEQEHSREKDKEHSREKEKEHSREKEKEHAKEREKEIEQEHAREREKERKHAREREKKMELDIHREKEQEKEKQIRDKERELEKEKIEREKDKAKQKEKKNEDLADVRREEDKIRGQHEENVMTEVAPDPMEIDNNSASMSTLIPNSDVTVLKGHTSEVFVCAWSPTGSLLASGSGDSTARIWTIGDGPCRSDTQKGPLDVAVLKHYRGRTNDKSKDVTTLDWNGEGTLLATGSYDGQARIWSKDGELVSTLAKHKGPIFSLKWNKKGDYLLSGSVDKTAIVWDIKTGEWKQQFEFHAAPTLDVDWRNNVSFATCSTDNMIYVCKVGDNRPVKTFAGHQGEVNAIKWDPTGSLLASCSDDSTAKIWSMKQDTCLHDLKEHTKEIYTIRWSPTGPGTNNPNQSLVLASASFDSTIKLWDVETGSLLHNLVAHGDPVYSVAFSPNGEYLASGSLDKCLHIWSVKEARVVKTYEGSGGIFEVCWNKEGDKIGACFSNNVVCILDFRM
;
A
#
# COMPACT_ATOMS: atom_id res chain seq x y z
N MET A 1 -10.01 28.09 52.73
CA MET A 1 -10.44 26.93 51.92
C MET A 1 -11.71 27.36 51.21
N ILE A 2 -11.74 27.35 49.87
CA ILE A 2 -12.94 27.68 49.10
C ILE A 2 -13.66 26.35 48.86
N ASN A 3 -14.79 26.15 49.54
CA ASN A 3 -15.54 24.91 49.43
C ASN A 3 -16.50 25.03 48.24
N MET A 4 -16.24 24.29 47.17
CA MET A 4 -17.17 24.13 46.05
C MET A 4 -18.51 23.61 46.58
N ASN A 5 -19.61 24.30 46.27
CA ASN A 5 -20.94 23.92 46.72
C ASN A 5 -21.64 22.97 45.73
N SER A 6 -22.73 22.34 46.17
CA SER A 6 -23.46 21.36 45.37
C SER A 6 -24.11 21.95 44.10
N HIS A 7 -24.49 23.21 44.09
CA HIS A 7 -25.02 23.87 42.88
C HIS A 7 -23.93 24.13 41.85
N GLU A 8 -22.72 24.53 42.27
CA GLU A 8 -21.56 24.70 41.39
C GLU A 8 -21.14 23.37 40.75
N LEU A 9 -21.06 22.30 41.55
CA LEU A 9 -20.75 20.96 41.05
C LEU A 9 -21.82 20.46 40.07
N ASN A 10 -23.11 20.59 40.42
CA ASN A 10 -24.21 20.20 39.54
C ASN A 10 -24.20 21.00 38.22
N TYR A 11 -23.82 22.28 38.26
CA TYR A 11 -23.67 23.11 37.06
C TYR A 11 -22.53 22.62 36.16
N LEU A 12 -21.38 22.28 36.73
CA LEU A 12 -20.24 21.71 35.98
C LEU A 12 -20.59 20.35 35.33
N VAL A 13 -21.33 19.48 36.03
CA VAL A 13 -21.81 18.20 35.48
C VAL A 13 -22.83 18.42 34.37
N TYR A 14 -23.77 19.36 34.54
CA TYR A 14 -24.72 19.76 33.50
C TYR A 14 -24.02 20.28 32.23
N ARG A 15 -23.04 21.19 32.38
CA ARG A 15 -22.23 21.69 31.25
C ARG A 15 -21.49 20.57 30.53
N TYR A 16 -20.84 19.68 31.28
CA TYR A 16 -20.14 18.53 30.70
C TYR A 16 -21.07 17.59 29.92
N LEU A 17 -22.26 17.26 30.44
CA LEU A 17 -23.24 16.44 29.73
C LEU A 17 -23.76 17.12 28.45
N HIS A 18 -23.96 18.44 28.49
CA HIS A 18 -24.40 19.22 27.34
C HIS A 18 -23.30 19.29 26.25
N GLU A 19 -22.06 19.62 26.64
CA GLU A 19 -20.88 19.69 25.77
C GLU A 19 -20.52 18.32 25.18
N SER A 20 -20.76 17.23 25.90
CA SER A 20 -20.55 15.85 25.44
C SER A 20 -21.73 15.29 24.61
N GLY A 21 -22.74 16.10 24.28
CA GLY A 21 -23.87 15.71 23.42
C GLY A 21 -24.98 14.90 24.10
N PHE A 22 -24.92 14.65 25.42
CA PHE A 22 -25.96 13.95 26.19
C PHE A 22 -27.14 14.87 26.52
N THR A 23 -27.74 15.48 25.50
CA THR A 23 -28.74 16.56 25.60
C THR A 23 -29.95 16.21 26.47
N HIS A 24 -30.51 14.99 26.32
CA HIS A 24 -31.63 14.52 27.14
C HIS A 24 -31.26 14.37 28.62
N THR A 25 -30.09 13.79 28.92
CA THR A 25 -29.61 13.61 30.30
C THR A 25 -29.27 14.95 30.95
N ALA A 26 -28.67 15.87 30.19
CA ALA A 26 -28.42 17.24 30.64
C ALA A 26 -29.74 17.97 30.95
N PHE A 27 -30.76 17.84 30.09
CA PHE A 27 -32.07 18.44 30.33
C PHE A 27 -32.73 17.94 31.63
N THR A 28 -32.77 16.62 31.85
CA THR A 28 -33.32 16.04 33.08
C THR A 28 -32.54 16.50 34.31
N LEU A 29 -31.21 16.40 34.30
CA LEU A 29 -30.37 16.84 35.43
C LEU A 29 -30.53 18.34 35.71
N GLY A 30 -30.60 19.18 34.67
CA GLY A 30 -30.78 20.63 34.82
C GLY A 30 -32.12 21.02 35.43
N TYR A 31 -33.16 20.20 35.22
CA TYR A 31 -34.46 20.35 35.86
C TYR A 31 -34.44 19.86 37.32
N GLU A 32 -33.93 18.64 37.57
CA GLU A 32 -33.89 18.03 38.90
C GLU A 32 -32.98 18.79 39.88
N ALA A 33 -31.81 19.25 39.42
CA ALA A 33 -30.89 20.09 40.21
C ALA A 33 -31.29 21.58 40.25
N ALA A 34 -32.45 21.94 39.68
CA ALA A 34 -33.01 23.30 39.63
C ALA A 34 -32.03 24.37 39.10
N LEU A 35 -31.18 24.02 38.12
CA LEU A 35 -30.15 24.92 37.58
C LEU A 35 -30.75 26.12 36.84
N ASN A 36 -32.00 26.02 36.40
CA ASN A 36 -32.82 27.13 35.90
C ASN A 36 -33.12 28.24 36.94
N LYS A 37 -32.75 28.03 38.22
CA LYS A 37 -32.78 29.03 39.30
C LYS A 37 -31.39 29.37 39.84
N SER A 38 -30.32 28.85 39.24
CA SER A 38 -28.96 29.13 39.67
C SER A 38 -28.52 30.55 39.30
N THR A 39 -27.65 31.14 40.12
CA THR A 39 -27.07 32.48 39.90
C THR A 39 -25.75 32.43 39.14
N ILE A 40 -25.49 31.35 38.38
CA ILE A 40 -24.23 31.09 37.69
C ILE A 40 -24.36 31.56 36.24
N ASP A 41 -23.58 32.57 35.86
CA ASP A 41 -23.48 33.01 34.47
C ASP A 41 -22.71 31.97 33.63
N GLY A 42 -23.40 31.36 32.66
CA GLY A 42 -22.81 30.37 31.77
C GLY A 42 -21.77 30.90 30.81
N ASN A 43 -21.61 32.22 30.67
CA ASN A 43 -20.53 32.84 29.90
C ASN A 43 -19.20 32.89 30.67
N LEU A 44 -19.22 32.73 32.01
CA LEU A 44 -18.02 32.72 32.85
C LEU A 44 -17.41 31.31 33.01
N VAL A 45 -18.11 30.26 32.57
CA VAL A 45 -17.64 28.87 32.64
C VAL A 45 -17.08 28.45 31.28
N PRO A 46 -15.76 28.26 31.11
CA PRO A 46 -15.19 27.87 29.84
C PRO A 46 -15.58 26.42 29.46
N PRO A 47 -15.64 26.07 28.16
CA PRO A 47 -15.85 24.69 27.72
C PRO A 47 -14.81 23.74 28.33
N GLY A 48 -15.22 22.53 28.69
CA GLY A 48 -14.33 21.54 29.31
C GLY A 48 -13.88 21.87 30.74
N ALA A 49 -14.50 22.85 31.43
CA ALA A 49 -14.14 23.23 32.80
C ALA A 49 -14.11 22.04 33.77
N LEU A 50 -15.12 21.16 33.75
CA LEU A 50 -15.16 19.98 34.62
C LEU A 50 -13.97 19.04 34.38
N VAL A 51 -13.65 18.75 33.11
CA VAL A 51 -12.50 17.92 32.73
C VAL A 51 -11.20 18.55 33.22
N THR A 52 -11.07 19.87 33.08
CA THR A 52 -9.91 20.64 33.56
C THR A 52 -9.76 20.58 35.08
N PHE A 53 -10.87 20.66 35.83
CA PHE A 53 -10.85 20.50 37.29
C PHE A 53 -10.49 19.07 37.72
N VAL A 54 -11.04 18.05 37.05
CA VAL A 54 -10.70 16.63 37.32
C VAL A 54 -9.23 16.36 37.01
N GLN A 55 -8.72 16.83 35.88
CA GLN A 55 -7.31 16.67 35.50
C GLN A 55 -6.36 17.33 36.53
N LYS A 56 -6.66 18.56 36.96
CA LYS A 56 -5.89 19.25 38.01
C LYS A 56 -6.01 18.54 39.37
N GLY A 57 -7.17 17.97 39.68
CA GLY A 57 -7.37 17.15 40.88
C GLY A 57 -6.52 15.89 40.87
N ILE A 58 -6.47 15.17 39.75
CA ILE A 58 -5.62 13.97 39.57
C ILE A 58 -4.13 14.35 39.66
N GLN A 59 -3.70 15.44 39.02
CA GLN A 59 -2.32 15.93 39.10
C GLN A 59 -1.93 16.34 40.54
N TYR A 60 -2.83 17.00 41.27
CA TYR A 60 -2.62 17.33 42.68
C TYR A 60 -2.52 16.06 43.55
N LEU A 61 -3.37 15.06 43.29
CA LEU A 61 -3.42 13.82 44.07
C LEU A 61 -2.20 12.91 43.76
N GLU A 62 -1.67 12.93 42.52
CA GLU A 62 -0.38 12.32 42.18
C GLU A 62 0.78 13.03 42.89
N LEU A 63 0.75 14.37 42.98
CA LEU A 63 1.76 15.15 43.71
C LEU A 63 1.69 14.89 45.22
N GLU A 64 0.50 14.86 45.83
CA GLU A 64 0.28 14.51 47.24
C GLU A 64 0.69 13.06 47.56
N ALA A 65 0.53 12.15 46.60
CA ALA A 65 1.00 10.77 46.74
C ALA A 65 2.54 10.64 46.67
N ASN A 66 3.21 11.51 45.91
CA ASN A 66 4.69 11.54 45.82
C ASN A 66 5.35 12.34 46.96
N LEU A 67 4.64 13.25 47.62
CA LEU A 67 5.13 14.02 48.78
C LEU A 67 5.32 13.14 50.02
N THR A 68 6.51 12.57 50.18
CA THR A 68 7.00 12.11 51.49
C THR A 68 7.37 13.32 52.37
N CYS A 69 7.09 13.25 53.67
CA CYS A 69 7.10 14.40 54.59
C CYS A 69 8.47 15.06 54.92
N ASN A 70 9.50 14.90 54.08
CA ASN A 70 10.78 15.61 54.17
C ASN A 70 10.93 16.49 52.92
N ASP A 71 11.10 17.79 53.14
CA ASP A 71 11.03 18.86 52.12
C ASP A 71 12.30 18.99 51.23
N SER A 72 13.04 17.89 51.04
CA SER A 72 14.39 17.87 50.43
C SER A 72 14.50 17.14 49.08
N ASP A 73 13.56 16.24 48.77
CA ASP A 73 13.75 15.22 47.72
C ASP A 73 12.88 15.50 46.47
N VAL A 74 12.86 16.77 46.02
CA VAL A 74 12.05 17.26 44.89
C VAL A 74 12.65 16.90 43.52
N ASP A 75 13.94 16.53 43.47
CA ASP A 75 14.71 16.23 42.26
C ASP A 75 14.67 14.73 41.81
N GLU A 76 13.80 13.89 42.37
CA GLU A 76 13.62 12.50 41.87
C GLU A 76 12.52 12.39 40.80
N ASP A 77 12.79 11.63 39.73
CA ASP A 77 11.82 11.32 38.66
C ASP A 77 10.45 10.86 39.22
N PHE A 78 9.38 11.55 38.81
CA PHE A 78 8.01 11.21 39.19
C PHE A 78 7.66 9.79 38.75
N SER A 79 7.44 8.89 39.71
CA SER A 79 7.17 7.48 39.43
C SER A 79 5.71 7.26 39.04
N PHE A 80 5.38 7.50 37.77
CA PHE A 80 4.04 7.44 37.18
C PHE A 80 3.13 6.36 37.81
N ILE A 81 1.97 6.80 38.30
CA ILE A 81 0.87 5.93 38.71
C ILE A 81 -0.09 5.74 37.51
N GLN A 82 -0.78 4.59 37.42
CA GLN A 82 -1.80 4.41 36.39
C GLN A 82 -3.01 5.31 36.69
N PRO A 83 -3.62 6.00 35.70
CA PRO A 83 -4.76 6.89 35.95
C PRO A 83 -5.94 6.25 36.70
N ILE A 84 -6.14 4.95 36.56
CA ILE A 84 -7.17 4.20 37.29
C ILE A 84 -6.86 4.03 38.79
N ASP A 85 -5.58 3.88 39.17
CA ASP A 85 -5.17 3.79 40.58
C ASP A 85 -5.44 5.11 41.30
N LEU A 86 -5.09 6.24 40.67
CA LEU A 86 -5.29 7.60 41.17
C LEU A 86 -6.77 7.95 41.46
N ILE A 87 -7.71 7.26 40.81
CA ILE A 87 -9.16 7.48 40.96
C ILE A 87 -9.79 6.47 41.95
N THR A 88 -9.16 5.32 42.18
CA THR A 88 -9.76 4.20 42.93
C THR A 88 -9.16 3.93 44.32
N LYS A 89 -8.00 4.52 44.64
CA LYS A 89 -7.27 4.28 45.90
C LYS A 89 -7.13 5.55 46.74
N SER A 90 -7.02 5.38 48.05
CA SER A 90 -6.75 6.48 48.97
C SER A 90 -5.31 7.00 48.82
N VAL A 91 -5.09 8.27 49.17
CA VAL A 91 -3.76 8.89 49.18
C VAL A 91 -2.74 8.06 49.97
N TYR A 92 -3.16 7.45 51.09
CA TYR A 92 -2.32 6.58 51.91
C TYR A 92 -1.88 5.30 51.19
N GLU A 93 -2.78 4.64 50.44
CA GLU A 93 -2.44 3.46 49.64
C GLU A 93 -1.54 3.81 48.45
N LEU A 94 -1.74 4.98 47.83
CA LEU A 94 -0.90 5.49 46.76
C LEU A 94 0.52 5.83 47.26
N GLN A 95 0.63 6.46 48.43
CA GLN A 95 1.90 6.68 49.14
C GLN A 95 2.61 5.35 49.48
N GLN A 96 1.87 4.31 49.89
CA GLN A 96 2.45 2.97 50.06
C GLN A 96 2.95 2.39 48.73
N MET A 97 2.17 2.47 47.65
CA MET A 97 2.59 1.98 46.32
C MET A 97 3.82 2.70 45.78
N ILE A 98 3.91 4.03 45.94
CA ILE A 98 5.13 4.79 45.57
C ILE A 98 6.31 4.37 46.45
N LYS A 99 6.10 4.21 47.77
CA LYS A 99 7.15 3.78 48.70
C LYS A 99 7.69 2.38 48.36
N GLU A 100 6.82 1.45 47.95
CA GLU A 100 7.24 0.13 47.46
C GLU A 100 7.96 0.21 46.11
N LYS A 101 7.45 0.99 45.15
CA LYS A 101 8.12 1.25 43.86
C LYS A 101 9.51 1.84 44.08
N LYS A 102 9.65 2.94 44.84
CA LYS A 102 10.93 3.57 45.18
C LYS A 102 11.85 2.60 45.92
N GLN A 103 11.36 1.82 46.90
CA GLN A 103 12.20 0.79 47.55
C GLN A 103 12.68 -0.31 46.60
N ASN A 104 11.87 -0.74 45.63
CA ASN A 104 12.27 -1.75 44.66
C ASN A 104 13.23 -1.17 43.61
N LEU A 105 13.07 0.10 43.22
CA LEU A 105 14.03 0.84 42.42
C LEU A 105 15.38 0.98 43.17
N GLN A 106 15.35 1.34 44.46
CA GLN A 106 16.53 1.44 45.32
C GLN A 106 17.21 0.08 45.51
N LYS A 107 16.44 -1.01 45.64
CA LYS A 107 16.97 -2.39 45.69
C LYS A 107 17.61 -2.79 44.35
N ASN A 108 17.07 -2.36 43.21
CA ASN A 108 17.65 -2.64 41.89
C ASN A 108 18.91 -1.79 41.65
N LYS A 109 18.86 -0.46 41.85
CA LYS A 109 20.05 0.40 41.83
C LYS A 109 21.15 -0.09 42.78
N ASN A 110 20.80 -0.59 43.98
CA ASN A 110 21.77 -1.19 44.89
C ASN A 110 22.21 -2.61 44.47
N ARG A 111 21.42 -3.38 43.71
CA ARG A 111 21.87 -4.66 43.12
C ARG A 111 22.84 -4.42 41.97
N GLU A 112 22.58 -3.42 41.14
CA GLU A 112 23.47 -2.96 40.08
C GLU A 112 24.75 -2.39 40.69
N LYS A 113 24.68 -1.46 41.64
CA LYS A 113 25.87 -0.92 42.31
C LYS A 113 26.68 -1.98 43.10
N ASN A 114 26.04 -3.03 43.63
CA ASN A 114 26.75 -4.19 44.20
C ASN A 114 27.28 -5.17 43.14
N ARG A 115 26.78 -5.12 41.90
CA ARG A 115 27.33 -5.83 40.75
C ARG A 115 28.54 -5.08 40.22
N ASP A 116 28.42 -3.77 40.01
CA ASP A 116 29.51 -2.87 39.61
C ASP A 116 30.67 -2.91 40.61
N ASN A 117 30.39 -2.82 41.92
CA ASN A 117 31.42 -2.96 42.95
C ASN A 117 32.07 -4.35 42.94
N ARG A 118 31.31 -5.43 42.70
CA ARG A 118 31.89 -6.78 42.54
C ARG A 118 32.71 -6.92 41.27
N GLU A 119 32.33 -6.23 40.20
CA GLU A 119 33.07 -6.21 38.94
C GLU A 119 34.34 -5.36 39.08
N GLN A 120 34.34 -4.27 39.86
CA GLN A 120 35.53 -3.49 40.24
C GLN A 120 36.47 -4.22 41.23
N GLU A 121 35.94 -4.90 42.25
CA GLU A 121 36.75 -5.77 43.14
C GLU A 121 37.34 -6.95 42.36
N GLN A 122 36.61 -7.50 41.39
CA GLN A 122 37.15 -8.47 40.45
C GLN A 122 38.18 -7.86 39.49
N GLU A 123 38.04 -6.61 39.04
CA GLU A 123 39.05 -5.95 38.20
C GLU A 123 40.35 -5.70 38.97
N HIS A 124 40.27 -5.16 40.19
CA HIS A 124 41.44 -4.79 40.97
C HIS A 124 42.21 -6.01 41.54
N SER A 125 41.52 -7.16 41.72
CA SER A 125 42.17 -8.46 41.94
C SER A 125 42.73 -9.04 40.64
N ARG A 126 41.94 -9.03 39.55
CA ARG A 126 42.40 -9.45 38.23
C ARG A 126 43.64 -8.68 37.76
N GLU A 127 43.85 -7.41 38.10
CA GLU A 127 45.06 -6.69 37.64
C GLU A 127 46.39 -7.26 38.15
N LYS A 128 46.40 -8.03 39.25
CA LYS A 128 47.62 -8.74 39.71
C LYS A 128 47.74 -10.16 39.15
N ASP A 129 46.63 -10.81 38.80
CA ASP A 129 46.64 -12.11 38.12
C ASP A 129 46.70 -12.00 36.59
N LYS A 130 46.32 -10.85 36.00
CA LYS A 130 46.29 -10.54 34.56
C LYS A 130 47.67 -10.66 33.90
N GLU A 131 48.76 -10.66 34.65
CA GLU A 131 50.09 -10.91 34.08
C GLU A 131 50.39 -12.42 33.91
N HIS A 132 49.99 -13.26 34.87
CA HIS A 132 50.20 -14.72 34.79
C HIS A 132 49.08 -15.43 33.99
N SER A 133 47.86 -14.88 33.93
CA SER A 133 46.74 -15.46 33.15
C SER A 133 46.88 -15.22 31.64
N ARG A 134 47.49 -14.09 31.23
CA ARG A 134 47.62 -13.67 29.82
C ARG A 134 48.37 -14.65 28.92
N GLU A 135 49.16 -15.56 29.46
CA GLU A 135 49.77 -16.65 28.68
C GLU A 135 48.82 -17.84 28.55
N LYS A 136 48.21 -18.29 29.64
CA LYS A 136 47.26 -19.44 29.64
C LYS A 136 45.99 -19.16 28.87
N GLU A 137 45.48 -17.93 28.88
CA GLU A 137 44.31 -17.55 28.06
C GLU A 137 44.66 -17.48 26.56
N LYS A 138 45.90 -17.09 26.19
CA LYS A 138 46.38 -17.17 24.80
C LYS A 138 46.52 -18.61 24.31
N GLU A 139 46.81 -19.55 25.20
CA GLU A 139 46.89 -20.96 24.86
C GLU A 139 45.49 -21.58 24.69
N HIS A 140 44.60 -21.37 25.67
CA HIS A 140 43.23 -21.91 25.62
C HIS A 140 42.36 -21.28 24.50
N SER A 141 42.56 -19.99 24.19
CA SER A 141 41.88 -19.35 23.03
C SER A 141 42.36 -19.94 21.70
N ARG A 142 43.66 -20.19 21.52
CA ARG A 142 44.20 -20.89 20.34
C ARG A 142 43.70 -22.32 20.23
N GLU A 143 43.39 -23.00 21.33
CA GLU A 143 42.74 -24.32 21.28
C GLU A 143 41.28 -24.22 20.85
N LYS A 144 40.50 -23.28 21.40
CA LYS A 144 39.10 -23.05 20.96
C LYS A 144 39.00 -22.61 19.50
N GLU A 145 39.91 -21.78 19.01
CA GLU A 145 39.99 -21.46 17.57
C GLU A 145 40.31 -22.71 16.73
N LYS A 146 41.21 -23.59 17.19
CA LYS A 146 41.51 -24.86 16.50
C LYS A 146 40.33 -25.84 16.53
N GLU A 147 39.52 -25.86 17.58
CA GLU A 147 38.32 -26.69 17.64
C GLU A 147 37.24 -26.17 16.69
N HIS A 148 36.89 -24.87 16.74
CA HIS A 148 35.96 -24.29 15.76
C HIS A 148 36.49 -24.28 14.32
N ALA A 149 37.81 -24.26 14.10
CA ALA A 149 38.39 -24.50 12.77
C ALA A 149 38.10 -25.93 12.30
N LYS A 150 38.38 -26.95 13.14
CA LYS A 150 38.08 -28.36 12.85
C LYS A 150 36.60 -28.67 12.68
N GLU A 151 35.71 -27.95 13.38
CA GLU A 151 34.26 -28.07 13.16
C GLU A 151 33.88 -27.53 11.78
N ARG A 152 34.33 -26.32 11.43
CA ARG A 152 34.07 -25.73 10.10
C ARG A 152 34.68 -26.55 8.96
N GLU A 153 35.88 -27.11 9.14
CA GLU A 153 36.47 -28.06 8.19
C GLU A 153 35.60 -29.32 8.02
N LYS A 154 35.05 -29.88 9.11
CA LYS A 154 34.12 -31.02 9.04
C LYS A 154 32.78 -30.67 8.41
N GLU A 155 32.27 -29.46 8.59
CA GLU A 155 31.05 -28.99 7.93
C GLU A 155 31.27 -28.85 6.42
N ILE A 156 32.38 -28.24 6.01
CA ILE A 156 32.80 -28.13 4.60
C ILE A 156 33.04 -29.53 3.98
N GLU A 157 33.68 -30.46 4.70
CA GLU A 157 33.87 -31.83 4.22
C GLU A 157 32.54 -32.60 4.11
N GLN A 158 31.60 -32.40 5.05
CA GLN A 158 30.24 -32.95 4.94
C GLN A 158 29.45 -32.33 3.78
N GLU A 159 29.59 -31.04 3.51
CA GLU A 159 28.93 -30.38 2.38
C GLU A 159 29.46 -30.92 1.05
N HIS A 160 30.78 -30.97 0.85
CA HIS A 160 31.38 -31.60 -0.31
C HIS A 160 31.07 -33.10 -0.43
N ALA A 161 30.90 -33.83 0.69
CA ALA A 161 30.43 -35.22 0.65
C ALA A 161 28.98 -35.31 0.14
N ARG A 162 28.09 -34.41 0.56
CA ARG A 162 26.70 -34.30 0.05
C ARG A 162 26.67 -33.90 -1.42
N GLU A 163 27.55 -33.00 -1.87
CA GLU A 163 27.69 -32.65 -3.28
C GLU A 163 28.15 -33.86 -4.13
N ARG A 164 29.22 -34.55 -3.73
CA ARG A 164 29.68 -35.77 -4.42
C ARG A 164 28.61 -36.86 -4.45
N GLU A 165 27.72 -36.92 -3.46
CA GLU A 165 26.57 -37.84 -3.48
C GLU A 165 25.47 -37.39 -4.47
N LYS A 166 25.19 -36.08 -4.57
CA LYS A 166 24.30 -35.51 -5.60
C LYS A 166 24.85 -35.78 -7.01
N GLU A 167 26.14 -35.54 -7.25
CA GLU A 167 26.80 -35.85 -8.52
C GLU A 167 26.70 -37.34 -8.86
N ARG A 168 26.96 -38.24 -7.90
CA ARG A 168 26.81 -39.69 -8.09
C ARG A 168 25.37 -40.12 -8.38
N LYS A 169 24.37 -39.42 -7.85
CA LYS A 169 22.95 -39.64 -8.19
C LYS A 169 22.66 -39.20 -9.62
N HIS A 170 23.06 -38.00 -10.02
CA HIS A 170 22.93 -37.52 -11.40
C HIS A 170 23.72 -38.36 -12.42
N ALA A 171 24.89 -38.90 -12.05
CA ALA A 171 25.64 -39.83 -12.90
C ALA A 171 24.82 -41.10 -13.17
N ARG A 172 24.27 -41.73 -12.13
CA ARG A 172 23.40 -42.92 -12.23
C ARG A 172 22.10 -42.67 -12.99
N GLU A 173 21.55 -41.46 -12.91
CA GLU A 173 20.39 -41.04 -13.72
C GLU A 173 20.75 -40.90 -15.20
N ARG A 174 21.94 -40.35 -15.51
CA ARG A 174 22.46 -40.26 -16.89
C ARG A 174 22.75 -41.64 -17.46
N GLU A 175 23.35 -42.54 -16.69
CA GLU A 175 23.59 -43.95 -17.06
C GLU A 175 22.26 -44.65 -17.37
N LYS A 176 21.27 -44.61 -16.45
CA LYS A 176 19.94 -45.20 -16.69
C LYS A 176 19.22 -44.60 -17.89
N LYS A 177 19.37 -43.29 -18.14
CA LYS A 177 18.81 -42.65 -19.33
C LYS A 177 19.49 -43.18 -20.61
N MET A 178 20.81 -43.29 -20.62
CA MET A 178 21.57 -43.86 -21.73
C MET A 178 21.22 -45.33 -21.98
N GLU A 179 21.00 -46.14 -20.94
CA GLU A 179 20.51 -47.52 -21.08
C GLU A 179 19.10 -47.58 -21.69
N LEU A 180 18.19 -46.69 -21.28
CA LEU A 180 16.84 -46.57 -21.84
C LEU A 180 16.85 -46.10 -23.30
N ASP A 181 17.70 -45.14 -23.65
CA ASP A 181 17.85 -44.65 -25.03
C ASP A 181 18.47 -45.75 -25.92
N ILE A 182 19.49 -46.50 -25.45
CA ILE A 182 20.04 -47.69 -26.15
C ILE A 182 18.99 -48.80 -26.30
N HIS A 183 18.12 -49.01 -25.31
CA HIS A 183 17.01 -49.96 -25.45
C HIS A 183 16.00 -49.49 -26.51
N ARG A 184 15.68 -48.19 -26.54
CA ARG A 184 14.78 -47.60 -27.55
C ARG A 184 15.37 -47.69 -28.96
N GLU A 185 16.66 -47.47 -29.15
CA GLU A 185 17.32 -47.66 -30.45
C GLU A 185 17.22 -49.13 -30.91
N LYS A 186 17.47 -50.10 -30.01
CA LYS A 186 17.32 -51.53 -30.31
C LYS A 186 15.88 -51.94 -30.63
N GLU A 187 14.88 -51.31 -30.00
CA GLU A 187 13.46 -51.51 -30.35
C GLU A 187 13.16 -50.95 -31.75
N GLN A 188 13.62 -49.72 -32.07
CA GLN A 188 13.46 -49.11 -33.39
C GLN A 188 14.17 -49.90 -34.49
N GLU A 189 15.33 -50.50 -34.21
CA GLU A 189 16.05 -51.36 -35.14
C GLU A 189 15.34 -52.71 -35.35
N LYS A 190 14.78 -53.33 -34.31
CA LYS A 190 13.89 -54.50 -34.46
C LYS A 190 12.68 -54.16 -35.32
N GLU A 191 11.98 -53.05 -35.03
CA GLU A 191 10.84 -52.61 -35.84
C GLU A 191 11.25 -52.36 -37.30
N LYS A 192 12.45 -51.79 -37.53
CA LYS A 192 12.98 -51.59 -38.89
C LYS A 192 13.21 -52.93 -39.59
N GLN A 193 13.80 -53.92 -38.92
CA GLN A 193 13.97 -55.27 -39.47
C GLN A 193 12.62 -55.98 -39.72
N ILE A 194 11.58 -55.70 -38.92
CA ILE A 194 10.21 -56.17 -39.17
C ILE A 194 9.64 -55.49 -40.43
N ARG A 195 9.67 -54.15 -40.49
CA ARG A 195 9.18 -53.37 -41.65
C ARG A 195 9.90 -53.72 -42.95
N ASP A 196 11.20 -53.99 -42.91
CA ASP A 196 11.96 -54.39 -44.10
C ASP A 196 11.66 -55.85 -44.51
N LYS A 197 11.37 -56.77 -43.57
CA LYS A 197 10.80 -58.09 -43.88
C LYS A 197 9.38 -58.04 -44.43
N GLU A 198 8.54 -57.16 -43.90
CA GLU A 198 7.19 -56.91 -44.43
C GLU A 198 7.26 -56.37 -45.86
N ARG A 199 8.22 -55.49 -46.17
CA ARG A 199 8.51 -55.03 -47.54
C ARG A 199 9.04 -56.13 -48.45
N GLU A 200 9.79 -57.11 -47.96
CA GLU A 200 10.19 -58.28 -48.77
C GLU A 200 9.01 -59.22 -49.05
N LEU A 201 8.19 -59.51 -48.03
CA LEU A 201 6.94 -60.26 -48.19
C LEU A 201 5.96 -59.55 -49.13
N GLU A 202 5.88 -58.22 -49.07
CA GLU A 202 5.03 -57.43 -49.97
C GLU A 202 5.62 -57.34 -51.39
N LYS A 203 6.94 -57.33 -51.57
CA LYS A 203 7.56 -57.52 -52.89
C LYS A 203 7.24 -58.89 -53.47
N GLU A 204 7.38 -59.99 -52.72
CA GLU A 204 6.95 -61.33 -53.18
C GLU A 204 5.47 -61.34 -53.54
N LYS A 205 4.62 -60.67 -52.75
CA LYS A 205 3.18 -60.60 -52.98
C LYS A 205 2.85 -59.78 -54.24
N ILE A 206 3.52 -58.65 -54.45
CA ILE A 206 3.42 -57.83 -55.66
C ILE A 206 3.96 -58.58 -56.89
N GLU A 207 4.98 -59.42 -56.75
CA GLU A 207 5.48 -60.27 -57.84
C GLU A 207 4.47 -61.36 -58.20
N ARG A 208 3.93 -62.08 -57.19
CA ARG A 208 2.82 -63.03 -57.35
C ARG A 208 1.53 -62.39 -57.86
N GLU A 209 1.30 -61.10 -57.62
CA GLU A 209 0.17 -60.35 -58.18
C GLU A 209 0.45 -59.77 -59.57
N LYS A 210 1.69 -59.41 -59.90
CA LYS A 210 2.11 -59.10 -61.28
C LYS A 210 1.98 -60.32 -62.20
N ASP A 211 2.29 -61.53 -61.72
CA ASP A 211 2.06 -62.74 -62.50
C ASP A 211 0.58 -63.10 -62.66
N LYS A 212 -0.27 -62.72 -61.70
CA LYS A 212 -1.74 -62.78 -61.86
C LYS A 212 -2.29 -61.66 -62.77
N ALA A 213 -1.66 -60.48 -62.78
CA ALA A 213 -2.01 -59.37 -63.67
C ALA A 213 -1.66 -59.69 -65.13
N LYS A 214 -0.48 -60.29 -65.40
CA LYS A 214 -0.11 -60.85 -66.70
C LYS A 214 -1.09 -61.92 -67.21
N GLN A 215 -1.87 -62.55 -66.33
CA GLN A 215 -2.96 -63.47 -66.69
C GLN A 215 -4.35 -62.80 -66.84
N LYS A 216 -4.49 -61.52 -66.49
CA LYS A 216 -5.75 -60.75 -66.63
C LYS A 216 -5.68 -59.60 -67.65
N GLU A 217 -4.51 -59.04 -67.93
CA GLU A 217 -4.28 -58.09 -69.02
C GLU A 217 -4.24 -58.79 -70.40
N LYS A 218 -5.31 -59.54 -70.70
CA LYS A 218 -5.57 -60.09 -72.04
C LYS A 218 -7.05 -60.11 -72.40
N LYS A 219 -7.73 -58.98 -72.14
CA LYS A 219 -9.00 -58.56 -72.77
C LYS A 219 -9.30 -57.09 -72.44
N ASN A 220 -9.17 -56.23 -73.46
CA ASN A 220 -9.95 -55.00 -73.70
C ASN A 220 -9.96 -53.93 -72.58
N GLU A 221 -9.52 -52.68 -72.76
CA GLU A 221 -9.50 -51.80 -73.98
C GLU A 221 -10.84 -51.76 -74.72
N ASP A 222 -11.69 -50.76 -74.41
CA ASP A 222 -11.90 -49.61 -75.31
C ASP A 222 -12.89 -48.53 -74.79
N LEU A 223 -12.59 -47.24 -75.07
CA LEU A 223 -13.49 -46.07 -75.30
C LEU A 223 -14.51 -45.60 -74.22
N ALA A 224 -15.09 -44.38 -74.22
CA ALA A 224 -14.62 -42.98 -74.45
C ALA A 224 -15.78 -41.95 -74.22
N ASP A 225 -15.49 -40.71 -73.76
CA ASP A 225 -16.21 -39.42 -74.02
C ASP A 225 -17.74 -39.23 -73.66
N VAL A 226 -18.38 -38.04 -73.46
CA VAL A 226 -17.96 -36.64 -73.15
C VAL A 226 -19.17 -35.71 -72.74
N ARG A 227 -18.94 -34.61 -71.98
CA ARG A 227 -19.81 -33.38 -71.76
C ARG A 227 -21.16 -33.58 -70.98
N ARG A 228 -21.93 -32.56 -70.53
CA ARG A 228 -22.08 -31.10 -70.84
C ARG A 228 -22.72 -30.26 -69.68
N GLU A 229 -22.86 -28.94 -69.85
CA GLU A 229 -23.49 -27.92 -68.96
C GLU A 229 -25.06 -28.01 -68.88
N GLU A 230 -25.90 -27.13 -68.27
CA GLU A 230 -25.87 -25.66 -67.98
C GLU A 230 -27.04 -25.18 -67.04
N ASP A 231 -27.13 -23.86 -66.74
CA ASP A 231 -28.36 -23.07 -66.37
C ASP A 231 -29.07 -23.21 -64.98
N LYS A 232 -29.83 -22.22 -64.41
CA LYS A 232 -30.01 -20.76 -64.65
C LYS A 232 -30.54 -19.97 -63.41
N ILE A 233 -30.66 -18.64 -63.54
CA ILE A 233 -30.83 -17.54 -62.56
C ILE A 233 -32.29 -16.97 -62.52
N ARG A 234 -32.75 -16.26 -61.44
CA ARG A 234 -33.17 -14.81 -61.43
C ARG A 234 -34.14 -14.28 -60.32
N GLY A 235 -33.91 -13.03 -59.86
CA GLY A 235 -34.83 -12.09 -59.14
C GLY A 235 -34.19 -11.41 -57.90
N GLN A 236 -34.18 -10.10 -57.57
CA GLN A 236 -34.64 -8.77 -58.10
C GLN A 236 -35.89 -8.06 -57.48
N HIS A 237 -35.79 -6.72 -57.35
CA HIS A 237 -36.74 -5.65 -56.91
C HIS A 237 -37.04 -5.59 -55.38
N GLU A 238 -36.95 -4.49 -54.59
CA GLU A 238 -37.12 -2.99 -54.69
C GLU A 238 -38.37 -2.52 -53.86
N GLU A 239 -38.52 -1.33 -53.27
CA GLU A 239 -37.80 -0.03 -53.30
C GLU A 239 -38.14 0.89 -52.06
N ASN A 240 -37.25 1.84 -51.68
CA ASN A 240 -37.46 3.18 -51.01
C ASN A 240 -38.29 3.29 -49.67
N VAL A 241 -38.39 4.40 -48.89
CA VAL A 241 -38.08 5.86 -49.01
C VAL A 241 -37.45 6.44 -47.68
N MET A 242 -36.85 7.64 -47.73
CA MET A 242 -36.17 8.42 -46.67
C MET A 242 -37.07 9.18 -45.65
N THR A 243 -36.47 9.64 -44.53
CA THR A 243 -36.52 11.06 -44.06
C THR A 243 -35.40 11.42 -43.06
N GLU A 244 -34.99 12.70 -43.00
CA GLU A 244 -34.02 13.30 -42.06
C GLU A 244 -34.68 14.47 -41.28
N VAL A 245 -34.18 14.83 -40.08
CA VAL A 245 -34.09 16.21 -39.51
C VAL A 245 -32.92 16.26 -38.48
N ALA A 246 -32.28 17.43 -38.31
CA ALA A 246 -31.09 17.68 -37.46
C ALA A 246 -31.40 18.44 -36.12
N PRO A 247 -30.43 18.59 -35.18
CA PRO A 247 -30.62 19.16 -33.83
C PRO A 247 -30.04 20.58 -33.64
N ASP A 248 -30.36 21.26 -32.51
CA ASP A 248 -29.62 22.35 -31.83
C ASP A 248 -30.46 22.95 -30.66
N PRO A 249 -29.94 23.84 -29.77
CA PRO A 249 -28.58 24.03 -29.24
C PRO A 249 -28.55 24.19 -27.68
N MET A 250 -27.42 24.68 -27.13
CA MET A 250 -27.22 25.00 -25.70
C MET A 250 -27.82 26.35 -25.24
N GLU A 251 -28.11 26.48 -23.94
CA GLU A 251 -28.14 27.77 -23.22
C GLU A 251 -26.90 27.95 -22.32
N ILE A 252 -26.52 29.21 -22.08
CA ILE A 252 -25.42 29.61 -21.17
C ILE A 252 -26.02 30.57 -20.15
N ASP A 253 -25.77 30.34 -18.87
CA ASP A 253 -26.19 31.26 -17.81
C ASP A 253 -24.99 31.75 -16.98
N ASN A 254 -24.82 33.06 -16.92
CA ASN A 254 -23.76 33.74 -16.18
C ASN A 254 -24.32 34.22 -14.85
N ASN A 255 -23.70 33.85 -13.72
CA ASN A 255 -23.76 34.74 -12.57
C ASN A 255 -22.56 34.63 -11.63
N SER A 256 -22.00 35.80 -11.29
CA SER A 256 -20.93 35.95 -10.32
C SER A 256 -21.52 35.99 -8.91
N ALA A 257 -21.26 34.97 -8.10
CA ALA A 257 -21.51 34.97 -6.67
C ALA A 257 -20.20 34.77 -5.89
N SER A 258 -20.10 35.38 -4.71
CA SER A 258 -18.93 35.23 -3.83
C SER A 258 -18.73 33.77 -3.46
N MET A 259 -17.66 33.14 -3.97
CA MET A 259 -17.39 31.72 -3.81
C MET A 259 -17.40 31.29 -2.33
N SER A 260 -18.33 30.40 -1.98
CA SER A 260 -18.21 29.62 -0.76
C SER A 260 -17.00 28.69 -0.87
N THR A 261 -16.14 28.69 0.15
CA THR A 261 -15.07 27.70 0.26
C THR A 261 -15.68 26.29 0.44
N LEU A 262 -16.86 26.16 1.04
CA LEU A 262 -17.57 24.89 1.08
C LEU A 262 -18.07 24.47 -0.32
N ILE A 263 -17.77 23.23 -0.69
CA ILE A 263 -18.39 22.51 -1.81
C ILE A 263 -19.81 22.13 -1.39
N PRO A 264 -20.86 22.51 -2.15
CA PRO A 264 -22.23 22.19 -1.79
C PRO A 264 -22.53 20.70 -2.08
N ASN A 265 -23.42 20.09 -1.28
CA ASN A 265 -23.83 18.70 -1.45
C ASN A 265 -24.55 18.40 -2.80
N SER A 266 -24.86 19.42 -3.61
CA SER A 266 -25.35 19.27 -5.00
C SER A 266 -24.27 18.83 -5.97
N ASP A 267 -23.01 19.11 -5.64
CA ASP A 267 -21.84 18.94 -6.50
C ASP A 267 -21.04 17.69 -6.08
N VAL A 268 -21.66 16.82 -5.25
CA VAL A 268 -21.06 15.60 -4.71
C VAL A 268 -21.97 14.40 -4.96
N THR A 269 -21.54 13.50 -5.84
CA THR A 269 -22.19 12.19 -6.08
C THR A 269 -21.66 11.17 -5.07
N VAL A 270 -22.56 10.65 -4.24
CA VAL A 270 -22.23 9.70 -3.15
C VAL A 270 -22.46 8.26 -3.61
N LEU A 271 -21.38 7.57 -3.98
CA LEU A 271 -21.39 6.17 -4.41
C LEU A 271 -21.50 5.25 -3.19
N LYS A 272 -22.56 4.45 -3.15
CA LYS A 272 -22.83 3.49 -2.07
C LYS A 272 -22.87 2.07 -2.61
N GLY A 273 -22.25 1.15 -1.88
CA GLY A 273 -22.34 -0.27 -2.22
C GLY A 273 -21.32 -1.15 -1.52
N HIS A 274 -20.16 -0.62 -1.13
CA HIS A 274 -19.20 -1.35 -0.29
C HIS A 274 -19.78 -1.62 1.11
N THR A 275 -19.34 -2.71 1.75
CA THR A 275 -19.82 -3.11 3.09
C THR A 275 -18.75 -3.05 4.18
N SER A 276 -17.57 -2.49 3.86
CA SER A 276 -16.47 -2.22 4.78
C SER A 276 -15.68 -1.00 4.27
N GLU A 277 -14.65 -0.60 5.00
CA GLU A 277 -13.78 0.54 4.70
C GLU A 277 -13.28 0.49 3.26
N VAL A 278 -13.24 1.64 2.59
CA VAL A 278 -12.71 1.76 1.22
C VAL A 278 -11.33 2.40 1.31
N PHE A 279 -10.28 1.63 1.04
CA PHE A 279 -8.90 2.05 1.30
C PHE A 279 -8.29 2.85 0.14
N VAL A 280 -8.66 2.52 -1.10
CA VAL A 280 -7.98 3.00 -2.32
C VAL A 280 -8.95 3.34 -3.44
N CYS A 281 -8.60 4.34 -4.26
CA CYS A 281 -9.27 4.62 -5.54
C CYS A 281 -8.37 5.23 -6.60
N ALA A 282 -8.67 4.91 -7.86
CA ALA A 282 -7.99 5.48 -9.03
C ALA A 282 -8.96 5.65 -10.20
N TRP A 283 -8.96 6.85 -10.80
CA TRP A 283 -9.61 7.08 -12.09
C TRP A 283 -8.86 6.37 -13.22
N SER A 284 -9.61 5.91 -14.21
CA SER A 284 -9.05 5.41 -15.47
C SER A 284 -8.38 6.57 -16.24
N PRO A 285 -7.24 6.34 -16.93
CA PRO A 285 -6.64 7.31 -17.86
C PRO A 285 -7.51 7.59 -19.11
N THR A 286 -8.73 7.06 -19.18
CA THR A 286 -9.78 7.41 -20.17
C THR A 286 -10.92 8.27 -19.61
N GLY A 287 -10.85 8.74 -18.37
CA GLY A 287 -11.74 9.78 -17.79
C GLY A 287 -13.04 9.28 -17.15
N SER A 288 -13.76 8.36 -17.79
CA SER A 288 -15.16 8.02 -17.42
C SER A 288 -15.35 6.92 -16.37
N LEU A 289 -14.29 6.25 -15.92
CA LEU A 289 -14.36 5.14 -14.94
C LEU A 289 -13.57 5.48 -13.68
N LEU A 290 -14.16 5.22 -12.51
CA LEU A 290 -13.47 5.24 -11.21
C LEU A 290 -13.35 3.81 -10.69
N ALA A 291 -12.17 3.39 -10.24
CA ALA A 291 -11.96 2.15 -9.51
C ALA A 291 -11.88 2.42 -8.00
N SER A 292 -12.43 1.55 -7.16
CA SER A 292 -12.23 1.55 -5.69
C SER A 292 -11.99 0.16 -5.12
N GLY A 293 -11.24 0.06 -4.01
CA GLY A 293 -10.91 -1.19 -3.32
C GLY A 293 -11.22 -1.13 -1.82
N SER A 294 -11.76 -2.22 -1.25
CA SER A 294 -12.30 -2.24 0.11
C SER A 294 -11.95 -3.50 0.91
N GLY A 295 -12.04 -3.38 2.24
CA GLY A 295 -12.06 -4.49 3.20
C GLY A 295 -13.19 -5.49 2.98
N ASP A 296 -14.24 -5.16 2.19
CA ASP A 296 -15.32 -6.09 1.85
C ASP A 296 -14.91 -7.21 0.87
N SER A 297 -13.60 -7.32 0.57
CA SER A 297 -13.03 -8.27 -0.39
C SER A 297 -13.60 -8.11 -1.81
N THR A 298 -14.04 -6.89 -2.14
CA THR A 298 -14.37 -6.47 -3.51
C THR A 298 -13.57 -5.24 -3.92
N ALA A 299 -13.26 -5.17 -5.21
CA ALA A 299 -13.04 -3.90 -5.89
C ALA A 299 -14.27 -3.58 -6.74
N ARG A 300 -14.46 -2.32 -7.10
CA ARG A 300 -15.58 -1.86 -7.92
C ARG A 300 -15.08 -0.91 -9.00
N ILE A 301 -15.65 -1.04 -10.20
CA ILE A 301 -15.49 -0.07 -11.28
C ILE A 301 -16.84 0.62 -11.40
N TRP A 302 -16.86 1.93 -11.17
CA TRP A 302 -18.04 2.78 -11.23
C TRP A 302 -18.02 3.54 -12.55
N THR A 303 -19.07 3.40 -13.36
CA THR A 303 -19.22 4.15 -14.61
C THR A 303 -19.82 5.53 -14.30
N ILE A 304 -19.04 6.59 -14.58
CA ILE A 304 -19.39 7.96 -14.22
C ILE A 304 -19.78 8.70 -15.50
N GLY A 305 -21.02 9.19 -15.55
CA GLY A 305 -21.56 9.85 -16.75
C GLY A 305 -20.97 11.25 -16.96
N ASP A 306 -20.67 11.57 -18.22
CA ASP A 306 -20.16 12.88 -18.63
C ASP A 306 -21.18 13.99 -18.31
N GLY A 307 -20.79 14.94 -17.46
CA GLY A 307 -21.62 16.07 -17.07
C GLY A 307 -21.39 16.55 -15.63
N PRO A 308 -22.29 17.39 -15.10
CA PRO A 308 -22.33 17.76 -13.69
C PRO A 308 -23.13 16.74 -12.85
N CYS A 309 -22.72 16.56 -11.59
CA CYS A 309 -23.49 15.86 -10.55
C CYS A 309 -24.89 16.50 -10.36
N ARG A 310 -25.01 17.80 -10.67
CA ARG A 310 -26.25 18.59 -10.66
C ARG A 310 -27.33 18.15 -11.66
N SER A 311 -27.09 17.13 -12.50
CA SER A 311 -28.03 16.69 -13.53
C SER A 311 -29.01 15.64 -13.00
N ASP A 312 -30.31 15.98 -13.00
CA ASP A 312 -31.41 15.08 -12.60
C ASP A 312 -31.50 13.79 -13.45
N THR A 313 -30.77 13.73 -14.56
CA THR A 313 -30.59 12.56 -15.43
C THR A 313 -29.66 11.48 -14.85
N GLN A 314 -28.81 11.77 -13.86
CA GLN A 314 -28.04 10.73 -13.12
C GLN A 314 -28.91 9.96 -12.08
N LYS A 315 -30.22 9.86 -12.33
CA LYS A 315 -31.17 9.01 -11.57
C LYS A 315 -31.35 7.59 -12.17
N GLY A 316 -30.61 7.25 -13.21
CA GLY A 316 -30.41 5.83 -13.59
C GLY A 316 -29.54 5.09 -12.57
N PRO A 317 -29.60 3.76 -12.50
CA PRO A 317 -28.58 3.00 -11.77
C PRO A 317 -27.22 3.24 -12.44
N LEU A 318 -26.24 3.72 -11.67
CA LEU A 318 -24.84 3.72 -12.08
C LEU A 318 -24.45 2.28 -12.44
N ASP A 319 -23.80 2.08 -13.58
CA ASP A 319 -23.29 0.76 -13.94
C ASP A 319 -22.01 0.48 -13.15
N VAL A 320 -22.03 -0.61 -12.36
CA VAL A 320 -21.03 -0.93 -11.35
C VAL A 320 -20.61 -2.38 -11.45
N ALA A 321 -19.44 -2.61 -12.05
CA ALA A 321 -18.83 -3.94 -12.06
C ALA A 321 -18.25 -4.25 -10.67
N VAL A 322 -18.67 -5.37 -10.07
CA VAL A 322 -18.27 -5.79 -8.71
C VAL A 322 -17.28 -6.95 -8.78
N LEU A 323 -16.01 -6.64 -8.55
CA LEU A 323 -14.85 -7.51 -8.71
C LEU A 323 -14.63 -8.33 -7.42
N LYS A 324 -15.16 -9.55 -7.37
CA LYS A 324 -15.18 -10.38 -6.16
C LYS A 324 -13.90 -11.21 -6.02
N HIS A 325 -13.15 -10.99 -4.93
CA HIS A 325 -11.87 -11.65 -4.69
C HIS A 325 -12.03 -13.05 -4.02
N TYR A 326 -13.27 -13.45 -3.73
CA TYR A 326 -13.67 -14.75 -3.20
C TYR A 326 -14.49 -15.57 -4.20
N ARG A 327 -14.43 -16.91 -4.08
CA ARG A 327 -15.31 -17.86 -4.80
C ARG A 327 -16.12 -18.67 -3.79
N GLY A 328 -17.45 -18.63 -3.88
CA GLY A 328 -18.36 -19.42 -3.01
C GLY A 328 -18.83 -18.70 -1.75
N ARG A 329 -19.36 -19.47 -0.77
CA ARG A 329 -19.78 -18.93 0.53
C ARG A 329 -18.54 -18.66 1.41
N THR A 330 -18.56 -17.53 2.12
CA THR A 330 -17.45 -17.01 2.94
C THR A 330 -17.15 -17.92 4.13
N ASN A 331 -15.97 -18.55 4.15
CA ASN A 331 -15.45 -19.25 5.34
C ASN A 331 -13.90 -19.41 5.30
N ASP A 332 -13.20 -18.44 4.73
CA ASP A 332 -11.73 -18.42 4.65
C ASP A 332 -11.23 -16.96 4.81
N LYS A 333 -9.92 -16.80 5.00
CA LYS A 333 -9.22 -15.57 5.43
C LYS A 333 -9.59 -14.32 4.62
N SER A 334 -9.46 -13.16 5.28
CA SER A 334 -9.66 -11.82 4.70
C SER A 334 -8.91 -11.66 3.36
N LYS A 335 -9.57 -11.02 2.40
CA LYS A 335 -9.10 -10.83 1.00
C LYS A 335 -9.25 -9.37 0.56
N ASP A 336 -9.11 -8.48 1.53
CA ASP A 336 -9.26 -7.04 1.44
C ASP A 336 -8.43 -6.51 0.26
N VAL A 337 -9.03 -5.62 -0.54
CA VAL A 337 -8.34 -5.01 -1.68
C VAL A 337 -7.50 -3.86 -1.16
N THR A 338 -6.21 -4.14 -0.96
CA THR A 338 -5.23 -3.26 -0.34
C THR A 338 -4.69 -2.19 -1.29
N THR A 339 -4.67 -2.46 -2.60
CA THR A 339 -4.09 -1.58 -3.61
C THR A 339 -4.66 -1.88 -4.99
N LEU A 340 -4.70 -0.89 -5.88
CA LEU A 340 -5.15 -1.04 -7.26
C LEU A 340 -4.45 -0.06 -8.20
N ASP A 341 -4.42 -0.40 -9.50
CA ASP A 341 -3.80 0.42 -10.53
C ASP A 341 -4.35 0.10 -11.93
N TRP A 342 -4.63 1.13 -12.73
CA TRP A 342 -5.04 0.99 -14.13
C TRP A 342 -3.83 0.88 -15.06
N ASN A 343 -3.90 0.08 -16.11
CA ASN A 343 -2.92 0.16 -17.18
C ASN A 343 -3.05 1.50 -17.93
N GLY A 344 -1.98 1.93 -18.63
CA GLY A 344 -1.94 3.23 -19.31
C GLY A 344 -3.00 3.46 -20.41
N GLU A 345 -3.69 2.40 -20.84
CA GLU A 345 -4.79 2.46 -21.81
C GLU A 345 -6.18 2.55 -21.15
N GLY A 346 -6.31 2.29 -19.85
CA GLY A 346 -7.60 2.16 -19.16
C GLY A 346 -8.41 0.92 -19.55
N THR A 347 -7.76 -0.07 -20.18
CA THR A 347 -8.39 -1.31 -20.67
C THR A 347 -8.36 -2.42 -19.62
N LEU A 348 -7.37 -2.40 -18.72
CA LEU A 348 -7.17 -3.37 -17.64
C LEU A 348 -6.97 -2.68 -16.30
N LEU A 349 -7.68 -3.15 -15.27
CA LEU A 349 -7.45 -2.82 -13.86
C LEU A 349 -6.68 -3.98 -13.21
N ALA A 350 -5.63 -3.69 -12.46
CA ALA A 350 -4.99 -4.66 -11.58
C ALA A 350 -5.30 -4.34 -10.12
N THR A 351 -5.52 -5.36 -9.31
CA THR A 351 -5.74 -5.26 -7.86
C THR A 351 -4.72 -6.11 -7.11
N GLY A 352 -4.19 -5.57 -6.02
CA GLY A 352 -3.51 -6.33 -4.97
C GLY A 352 -4.49 -6.71 -3.86
N SER A 353 -4.16 -7.71 -3.06
CA SER A 353 -5.05 -8.17 -1.99
C SER A 353 -4.31 -8.72 -0.79
N TYR A 354 -5.00 -8.71 0.36
CA TYR A 354 -4.52 -9.28 1.61
C TYR A 354 -4.22 -10.79 1.53
N ASP A 355 -4.80 -11.50 0.55
CA ASP A 355 -4.54 -12.93 0.32
C ASP A 355 -3.30 -13.26 -0.54
N GLY A 356 -2.47 -12.25 -0.86
CA GLY A 356 -1.20 -12.42 -1.57
C GLY A 356 -1.33 -12.73 -3.07
N GLN A 357 -2.51 -12.51 -3.64
CA GLN A 357 -2.76 -12.69 -5.07
C GLN A 357 -3.04 -11.34 -5.72
N ALA A 358 -2.24 -10.99 -6.72
CA ALA A 358 -2.61 -9.92 -7.64
C ALA A 358 -3.64 -10.46 -8.65
N ARG A 359 -4.57 -9.62 -9.11
CA ARG A 359 -5.62 -10.02 -10.06
C ARG A 359 -5.75 -8.95 -11.15
N ILE A 360 -5.95 -9.40 -12.39
CA ILE A 360 -6.14 -8.52 -13.54
C ILE A 360 -7.57 -8.68 -14.02
N TRP A 361 -8.25 -7.55 -14.19
CA TRP A 361 -9.65 -7.44 -14.58
C TRP A 361 -9.76 -6.61 -15.86
N SER A 362 -10.75 -6.90 -16.71
CA SER A 362 -11.14 -5.96 -17.75
C SER A 362 -11.81 -4.74 -17.12
N LYS A 363 -11.82 -3.61 -17.84
CA LYS A 363 -12.63 -2.43 -17.49
C LYS A 363 -14.13 -2.77 -17.28
N ASP A 364 -14.61 -3.82 -17.95
CA ASP A 364 -15.99 -4.30 -17.93
C ASP A 364 -16.25 -5.28 -16.75
N GLY A 365 -15.19 -5.63 -16.01
CA GLY A 365 -15.25 -6.35 -14.74
C GLY A 365 -14.97 -7.86 -14.79
N GLU A 366 -14.58 -8.39 -15.94
CA GLU A 366 -14.25 -9.81 -16.09
C GLU A 366 -12.85 -10.11 -15.53
N LEU A 367 -12.69 -11.23 -14.81
CA LEU A 367 -11.39 -11.65 -14.29
C LEU A 367 -10.54 -12.26 -15.40
N VAL A 368 -9.57 -11.49 -15.91
CA VAL A 368 -8.66 -11.87 -16.99
C VAL A 368 -7.55 -12.80 -16.50
N SER A 369 -6.95 -12.52 -15.33
CA SER A 369 -5.87 -13.34 -14.78
C SER A 369 -5.79 -13.27 -13.24
N THR A 370 -5.17 -14.28 -12.62
CA THR A 370 -4.86 -14.33 -11.19
C THR A 370 -3.39 -14.72 -11.01
N LEU A 371 -2.64 -13.79 -10.43
CA LEU A 371 -1.20 -13.80 -10.28
C LEU A 371 -0.85 -14.16 -8.82
N ALA A 372 -0.58 -15.44 -8.57
CA ALA A 372 -0.38 -15.99 -7.23
C ALA A 372 1.08 -16.46 -7.03
N LYS A 373 1.81 -15.80 -6.12
CA LYS A 373 3.23 -16.10 -5.81
C LYS A 373 3.68 -15.54 -4.46
N HIS A 374 3.18 -14.36 -4.07
CA HIS A 374 3.48 -13.75 -2.78
C HIS A 374 2.96 -14.60 -1.60
N LYS A 375 3.63 -14.48 -0.44
CA LYS A 375 3.36 -15.26 0.78
C LYS A 375 2.67 -14.45 1.89
N GLY A 376 1.86 -13.47 1.49
CA GLY A 376 1.07 -12.62 2.38
C GLY A 376 0.56 -11.37 1.63
N PRO A 377 -0.11 -10.45 2.33
CA PRO A 377 -0.59 -9.18 1.80
C PRO A 377 0.35 -8.50 0.80
N ILE A 378 -0.22 -8.07 -0.32
CA ILE A 378 0.40 -7.11 -1.25
C ILE A 378 0.07 -5.70 -0.72
N PHE A 379 1.06 -4.82 -0.61
CA PHE A 379 0.86 -3.45 -0.09
C PHE A 379 0.82 -2.40 -1.21
N SER A 380 1.71 -2.48 -2.19
CA SER A 380 1.71 -1.59 -3.35
C SER A 380 1.87 -2.38 -4.65
N LEU A 381 1.22 -1.90 -5.71
CA LEU A 381 1.10 -2.57 -6.99
C LEU A 381 0.96 -1.53 -8.10
N LYS A 382 1.82 -1.60 -9.14
CA LYS A 382 1.88 -0.61 -10.23
C LYS A 382 2.20 -1.20 -11.60
N TRP A 383 1.50 -0.73 -12.63
CA TRP A 383 1.81 -1.03 -14.03
C TRP A 383 3.03 -0.25 -14.50
N ASN A 384 3.83 -0.84 -15.40
CA ASN A 384 4.83 -0.07 -16.14
C ASN A 384 4.14 0.79 -17.22
N LYS A 385 4.77 1.89 -17.65
CA LYS A 385 4.19 2.87 -18.60
C LYS A 385 3.81 2.26 -19.98
N LYS A 386 4.29 1.05 -20.29
CA LYS A 386 4.00 0.30 -21.52
C LYS A 386 2.86 -0.73 -21.35
N GLY A 387 2.44 -1.04 -20.13
CA GLY A 387 1.41 -2.04 -19.84
C GLY A 387 1.85 -3.51 -20.05
N ASP A 388 3.13 -3.79 -20.30
CA ASP A 388 3.62 -5.17 -20.50
C ASP A 388 4.18 -5.82 -19.23
N TYR A 389 4.49 -5.02 -18.19
CA TYR A 389 4.80 -5.51 -16.85
C TYR A 389 3.93 -4.86 -15.78
N LEU A 390 3.63 -5.66 -14.75
CA LEU A 390 3.10 -5.22 -13.46
C LEU A 390 4.17 -5.48 -12.39
N LEU A 391 4.26 -4.61 -11.39
CA LEU A 391 5.12 -4.73 -10.22
C LEU A 391 4.26 -4.80 -8.97
N SER A 392 4.61 -5.66 -8.01
CA SER A 392 3.97 -5.73 -6.69
C SER A 392 5.00 -5.85 -5.57
N GLY A 393 4.78 -5.14 -4.45
CA GLY A 393 5.52 -5.27 -3.19
C GLY A 393 4.64 -5.89 -2.11
N SER A 394 5.23 -6.69 -1.22
CA SER A 394 4.48 -7.47 -0.22
C SER A 394 5.14 -7.51 1.15
N VAL A 395 4.33 -7.82 2.17
CA VAL A 395 4.78 -8.19 3.51
C VAL A 395 5.76 -9.37 3.53
N ASP A 396 5.81 -10.18 2.47
CA ASP A 396 6.77 -11.28 2.33
C ASP A 396 8.22 -10.84 2.07
N LYS A 397 8.48 -9.52 2.11
CA LYS A 397 9.79 -8.85 1.93
C LYS A 397 10.30 -8.83 0.50
N THR A 398 9.45 -9.20 -0.46
CA THR A 398 9.85 -9.31 -1.87
C THR A 398 9.04 -8.37 -2.75
N ALA A 399 9.69 -7.94 -3.84
CA ALA A 399 9.00 -7.34 -4.97
C ALA A 399 8.97 -8.33 -6.13
N ILE A 400 7.86 -8.38 -6.88
CA ILE A 400 7.69 -9.28 -8.02
C ILE A 400 7.30 -8.49 -9.26
N VAL A 401 8.01 -8.75 -10.36
CA VAL A 401 7.64 -8.27 -11.68
C VAL A 401 6.95 -9.41 -12.44
N TRP A 402 5.77 -9.13 -12.97
CA TRP A 402 4.90 -10.06 -13.68
C TRP A 402 4.89 -9.75 -15.18
N ASP A 403 4.92 -10.78 -16.03
CA ASP A 403 4.89 -10.63 -17.49
C ASP A 403 3.47 -10.87 -18.02
N ILE A 404 2.79 -9.78 -18.35
CA ILE A 404 1.35 -9.73 -18.60
C ILE A 404 0.96 -10.51 -19.85
N LYS A 405 1.90 -10.73 -20.78
CA LYS A 405 1.67 -11.53 -21.99
C LYS A 405 1.72 -13.04 -21.74
N THR A 406 2.38 -13.45 -20.67
CA THR A 406 2.48 -14.87 -20.25
C THR A 406 1.50 -15.22 -19.14
N GLY A 407 1.15 -14.25 -18.29
CA GLY A 407 0.41 -14.48 -17.05
C GLY A 407 1.28 -15.02 -15.89
N GLU A 408 2.61 -15.12 -16.07
CA GLU A 408 3.53 -15.64 -15.06
C GLU A 408 4.37 -14.52 -14.39
N TRP A 409 4.99 -14.85 -13.25
CA TRP A 409 5.98 -13.98 -12.61
C TRP A 409 7.31 -14.08 -13.38
N LYS A 410 7.86 -12.94 -13.77
CA LYS A 410 9.09 -12.83 -14.57
C LYS A 410 10.34 -12.90 -13.71
N GLN A 411 10.32 -12.21 -12.57
CA GLN A 411 11.43 -12.14 -11.62
C GLN A 411 10.90 -11.74 -10.24
N GLN A 412 11.51 -12.32 -9.20
CA GLN A 412 11.27 -12.01 -7.80
C GLN A 412 12.56 -11.41 -7.22
N PHE A 413 12.42 -10.34 -6.44
CA PHE A 413 13.51 -9.55 -5.88
C PHE A 413 13.46 -9.62 -4.35
N GLU A 414 14.37 -10.39 -3.77
CA GLU A 414 14.42 -10.69 -2.32
C GLU A 414 15.58 -9.90 -1.67
N PHE A 415 15.55 -8.57 -1.78
CA PHE A 415 16.63 -7.69 -1.28
C PHE A 415 16.35 -7.08 0.10
N HIS A 416 15.08 -6.93 0.49
CA HIS A 416 14.71 -6.32 1.77
C HIS A 416 14.79 -7.31 2.94
N ALA A 417 15.23 -6.81 4.09
CA ALA A 417 15.24 -7.54 5.36
C ALA A 417 13.86 -7.55 6.04
N ALA A 418 12.91 -6.73 5.58
CA ALA A 418 11.59 -6.54 6.16
C ALA A 418 10.50 -6.28 5.08
N PRO A 419 9.20 -6.19 5.41
CA PRO A 419 8.11 -5.93 4.46
C PRO A 419 8.38 -4.84 3.42
N THR A 420 8.07 -5.08 2.15
CA THR A 420 8.15 -4.08 1.08
C THR A 420 6.83 -3.30 1.05
N LEU A 421 6.86 -2.02 1.44
CA LEU A 421 5.68 -1.18 1.59
C LEU A 421 5.22 -0.60 0.24
N ASP A 422 6.08 0.15 -0.43
CA ASP A 422 5.78 0.82 -1.70
C ASP A 422 6.78 0.49 -2.81
N VAL A 423 6.31 0.59 -4.04
CA VAL A 423 7.02 0.26 -5.28
C VAL A 423 6.68 1.28 -6.36
N ASP A 424 7.66 1.68 -7.17
CA ASP A 424 7.41 2.67 -8.22
C ASP A 424 8.31 2.54 -9.45
N TRP A 425 7.74 2.67 -10.65
CA TRP A 425 8.45 2.47 -11.92
C TRP A 425 9.17 3.73 -12.39
N ARG A 426 10.49 3.67 -12.42
CA ARG A 426 11.37 4.70 -13.03
C ARG A 426 11.19 4.76 -14.55
N ASN A 427 10.98 3.61 -15.17
CA ASN A 427 10.73 3.40 -16.60
C ASN A 427 10.24 1.96 -16.82
N ASN A 428 10.06 1.53 -18.07
CA ASN A 428 9.48 0.22 -18.38
C ASN A 428 10.27 -1.01 -17.89
N VAL A 429 11.53 -0.87 -17.45
CA VAL A 429 12.39 -1.99 -17.01
C VAL A 429 13.13 -1.74 -15.69
N SER A 430 12.96 -0.59 -15.05
CA SER A 430 13.63 -0.24 -13.80
C SER A 430 12.68 0.50 -12.86
N PHE A 431 12.80 0.21 -11.57
CA PHE A 431 11.88 0.62 -10.53
C PHE A 431 12.62 0.81 -9.21
N ALA A 432 11.96 1.39 -8.22
CA ALA A 432 12.42 1.40 -6.83
C ALA A 432 11.46 0.61 -5.94
N THR A 433 11.98 0.11 -4.81
CA THR A 433 11.22 -0.55 -3.73
C THR A 433 11.66 0.03 -2.39
N CYS A 434 10.73 0.21 -1.45
CA CYS A 434 11.03 0.67 -0.08
C CYS A 434 10.35 -0.22 0.98
N SER A 435 10.80 -0.09 2.22
CA SER A 435 10.52 -1.09 3.26
C SER A 435 10.68 -0.54 4.68
N THR A 436 10.17 -1.32 5.62
CA THR A 436 10.38 -1.17 7.06
C THR A 436 11.80 -1.55 7.54
N ASP A 437 12.71 -1.91 6.62
CA ASP A 437 14.15 -2.06 6.89
C ASP A 437 14.97 -0.77 6.69
N ASN A 438 14.27 0.36 6.53
CA ASN A 438 14.79 1.71 6.29
C ASN A 438 15.58 1.88 4.96
N MET A 439 15.60 0.86 4.09
CA MET A 439 16.34 0.86 2.82
C MET A 439 15.42 1.14 1.63
N ILE A 440 16.04 1.64 0.56
CA ILE A 440 15.40 1.77 -0.75
C ILE A 440 16.31 1.13 -1.80
N TYR A 441 15.81 0.15 -2.54
CA TYR A 441 16.55 -0.51 -3.62
C TYR A 441 16.04 -0.07 -4.98
N VAL A 442 16.93 0.45 -5.83
CA VAL A 442 16.65 0.68 -7.25
C VAL A 442 17.02 -0.59 -8.01
N CYS A 443 16.02 -1.19 -8.64
CA CYS A 443 16.08 -2.49 -9.30
C CYS A 443 15.93 -2.37 -10.81
N LYS A 444 16.30 -3.42 -11.54
CA LYS A 444 16.11 -3.53 -12.99
C LYS A 444 15.79 -4.97 -13.38
N VAL A 445 14.82 -5.12 -14.27
CA VAL A 445 14.37 -6.41 -14.80
C VAL A 445 15.50 -7.09 -15.57
N GLY A 446 15.81 -8.33 -15.18
CA GLY A 446 16.92 -9.13 -15.70
C GLY A 446 18.20 -9.08 -14.86
N ASP A 447 18.33 -8.13 -13.92
CA ASP A 447 19.53 -8.01 -13.08
C ASP A 447 19.27 -8.65 -11.71
N ASN A 448 20.20 -9.52 -11.25
CA ASN A 448 20.08 -10.25 -9.98
C ASN A 448 20.68 -9.50 -8.76
N ARG A 449 20.87 -8.18 -8.88
CA ARG A 449 21.38 -7.28 -7.83
C ARG A 449 20.69 -5.92 -7.97
N PRO A 450 20.55 -5.14 -6.89
CA PRO A 450 20.10 -3.75 -7.02
C PRO A 450 21.10 -2.97 -7.88
N VAL A 451 20.57 -2.11 -8.77
CA VAL A 451 21.33 -1.15 -9.57
C VAL A 451 21.92 -0.07 -8.67
N LYS A 452 21.20 0.29 -7.60
CA LYS A 452 21.64 1.22 -6.57
C LYS A 452 20.88 0.94 -5.27
N THR A 453 21.52 1.22 -4.13
CA THR A 453 20.89 1.22 -2.81
C THR A 453 20.93 2.65 -2.28
N PHE A 454 19.82 3.17 -1.79
CA PHE A 454 19.78 4.38 -0.99
C PHE A 454 19.54 4.01 0.47
N ALA A 455 20.39 4.54 1.35
CA ALA A 455 20.37 4.30 2.79
C ALA A 455 20.52 5.65 3.50
N GLY A 456 19.79 5.87 4.59
CA GLY A 456 19.86 7.11 5.36
C GLY A 456 18.60 7.48 6.14
N HIS A 457 17.45 6.86 5.84
CA HIS A 457 16.30 6.93 6.73
C HIS A 457 16.55 6.18 8.04
N GLN A 458 15.94 6.66 9.12
CA GLN A 458 16.07 6.09 10.47
C GLN A 458 14.80 5.38 10.96
N GLY A 459 13.74 5.38 10.14
CA GLY A 459 12.47 4.69 10.38
C GLY A 459 11.91 4.08 9.08
N GLU A 460 10.72 3.48 9.18
CA GLU A 460 10.08 2.76 8.08
C GLU A 460 9.80 3.68 6.89
N VAL A 461 10.17 3.28 5.67
CA VAL A 461 9.99 4.10 4.47
C VAL A 461 8.62 3.80 3.86
N ASN A 462 7.66 4.69 4.12
CA ASN A 462 6.23 4.51 3.82
C ASN A 462 5.92 4.59 2.32
N ALA A 463 6.50 5.55 1.60
CA ALA A 463 6.23 5.76 0.19
C ALA A 463 7.48 6.23 -0.57
N ILE A 464 7.52 5.88 -1.87
CA ILE A 464 8.55 6.27 -2.82
C ILE A 464 7.93 6.63 -4.17
N LYS A 465 8.32 7.75 -4.78
CA LYS A 465 7.87 8.10 -6.14
C LYS A 465 9.00 8.71 -6.95
N TRP A 466 9.16 8.26 -8.20
CA TRP A 466 10.06 8.89 -9.17
C TRP A 466 9.47 10.20 -9.69
N ASP A 467 10.33 11.16 -9.99
CA ASP A 467 9.93 12.38 -10.68
C ASP A 467 9.50 12.06 -12.13
N PRO A 468 8.79 12.97 -12.83
CA PRO A 468 8.31 12.71 -14.20
C PRO A 468 9.41 12.42 -15.25
N THR A 469 10.66 12.81 -15.00
CA THR A 469 11.82 12.48 -15.85
C THR A 469 12.50 11.14 -15.51
N GLY A 470 12.22 10.56 -14.34
CA GLY A 470 12.93 9.40 -13.82
C GLY A 470 14.40 9.66 -13.52
N SER A 471 14.77 10.87 -13.10
CA SER A 471 16.13 11.28 -12.72
C SER A 471 16.32 11.42 -11.19
N LEU A 472 15.25 11.76 -10.48
CA LEU A 472 15.15 11.90 -9.03
C LEU A 472 14.11 10.94 -8.46
N LEU A 473 14.36 10.47 -7.24
CA LEU A 473 13.43 9.66 -6.45
C LEU A 473 13.15 10.41 -5.15
N ALA A 474 11.88 10.61 -4.81
CA ALA A 474 11.47 11.07 -3.49
C ALA A 474 11.10 9.86 -2.62
N SER A 475 11.38 9.96 -1.32
CA SER A 475 10.93 9.02 -0.29
C SER A 475 10.42 9.78 0.94
N CYS A 476 9.55 9.15 1.72
CA CYS A 476 9.15 9.63 3.04
C CYS A 476 9.07 8.49 4.06
N SER A 477 9.20 8.82 5.35
CA SER A 477 9.37 7.80 6.39
C SER A 477 8.86 8.24 7.77
N ASP A 478 8.78 7.28 8.68
CA ASP A 478 8.47 7.50 10.10
C ASP A 478 9.56 8.27 10.87
N ASP A 479 10.75 8.47 10.30
CA ASP A 479 11.79 9.37 10.86
C ASP A 479 11.46 10.88 10.73
N SER A 480 10.21 11.22 10.44
CA SER A 480 9.69 12.57 10.17
C SER A 480 10.38 13.31 9.03
N THR A 481 11.11 12.62 8.15
CA THR A 481 11.81 13.24 7.01
C THR A 481 11.28 12.76 5.67
N ALA A 482 11.28 13.67 4.70
CA ALA A 482 11.27 13.32 3.28
C ALA A 482 12.67 13.49 2.71
N LYS A 483 13.09 12.63 1.79
CA LYS A 483 14.43 12.71 1.17
C LYS A 483 14.31 12.64 -0.34
N ILE A 484 15.11 13.46 -1.02
CA ILE A 484 15.24 13.43 -2.49
C ILE A 484 16.58 12.79 -2.82
N TRP A 485 16.57 11.81 -3.71
CA TRP A 485 17.73 11.03 -4.12
C TRP A 485 18.00 11.20 -5.61
N SER A 486 19.27 11.14 -6.01
CA SER A 486 19.65 11.11 -7.43
C SER A 486 20.51 9.88 -7.72
N MET A 487 20.32 9.25 -8.88
CA MET A 487 21.13 8.11 -9.31
C MET A 487 22.63 8.44 -9.44
N LYS A 488 22.99 9.72 -9.55
CA LYS A 488 24.36 10.21 -9.78
C LYS A 488 25.28 10.16 -8.54
N GLN A 489 24.72 10.08 -7.34
CA GLN A 489 25.44 10.17 -6.06
C GLN A 489 24.85 9.18 -5.04
N ASP A 490 25.59 8.78 -4.01
CA ASP A 490 25.09 7.81 -3.01
C ASP A 490 24.38 8.44 -1.81
N THR A 491 24.68 9.71 -1.50
CA THR A 491 23.98 10.50 -0.48
C THR A 491 22.65 11.06 -1.01
N CYS A 492 21.69 11.29 -0.11
CA CYS A 492 20.52 12.11 -0.44
C CYS A 492 20.95 13.49 -0.97
N LEU A 493 20.21 14.00 -1.95
CA LEU A 493 20.39 15.33 -2.55
C LEU A 493 19.81 16.41 -1.62
N HIS A 494 18.62 16.15 -1.08
CA HIS A 494 17.96 16.99 -0.08
C HIS A 494 17.39 16.12 1.04
N ASP A 495 17.38 16.68 2.27
CA ASP A 495 16.96 16.03 3.51
C ASP A 495 15.98 16.96 4.23
N LEU A 496 14.69 16.71 4.01
CA LEU A 496 13.59 17.65 4.25
C LEU A 496 12.98 17.39 5.63
N LYS A 497 13.28 18.28 6.59
CA LYS A 497 13.19 18.04 8.04
C LYS A 497 12.22 18.96 8.80
N GLU A 498 11.17 19.43 8.11
CA GLU A 498 10.20 20.40 8.66
C GLU A 498 8.93 19.77 9.22
N HIS A 499 8.70 18.47 9.02
CA HIS A 499 7.58 17.76 9.64
C HIS A 499 7.93 17.38 11.08
N THR A 500 6.94 17.42 11.96
CA THR A 500 7.13 17.14 13.39
C THR A 500 6.82 15.68 13.76
N LYS A 501 6.26 14.91 12.82
CA LYS A 501 5.85 13.52 12.96
C LYS A 501 6.01 12.73 11.65
N GLU A 502 5.68 11.44 11.70
CA GLU A 502 5.73 10.47 10.61
C GLU A 502 5.11 11.01 9.30
N ILE A 503 5.73 10.72 8.15
CA ILE A 503 5.25 11.15 6.83
C ILE A 503 4.76 9.93 6.05
N TYR A 504 3.45 9.86 5.80
CA TYR A 504 2.82 8.69 5.15
C TYR A 504 2.82 8.75 3.63
N THR A 505 2.75 9.95 3.04
CA THR A 505 2.56 10.07 1.59
C THR A 505 3.36 11.23 1.00
N ILE A 506 3.82 11.00 -0.23
CA ILE A 506 4.50 11.98 -1.08
C ILE A 506 4.00 11.88 -2.52
N ARG A 507 3.95 13.01 -3.21
CA ARG A 507 3.58 13.05 -4.63
C ARG A 507 4.27 14.23 -5.32
N TRP A 508 4.77 14.00 -6.53
CA TRP A 508 5.31 15.05 -7.40
C TRP A 508 4.16 15.77 -8.10
N SER A 509 4.32 17.06 -8.36
CA SER A 509 3.44 17.80 -9.27
C SER A 509 3.64 17.33 -10.72
N PRO A 510 2.58 17.30 -11.56
CA PRO A 510 2.69 16.95 -12.98
C PRO A 510 3.27 18.11 -13.80
N THR A 511 4.38 18.68 -13.36
CA THR A 511 5.00 19.92 -13.90
C THR A 511 6.47 19.70 -14.26
N GLY A 512 7.05 20.63 -15.00
CA GLY A 512 8.45 20.56 -15.43
C GLY A 512 8.69 19.56 -16.58
N PRO A 513 9.96 19.31 -16.94
CA PRO A 513 10.31 18.59 -18.16
C PRO A 513 9.66 17.19 -18.26
N GLY A 514 9.05 16.91 -19.42
CA GLY A 514 8.42 15.62 -19.70
C GLY A 514 6.96 15.48 -19.29
N THR A 515 6.34 16.51 -18.69
CA THR A 515 4.89 16.55 -18.40
C THR A 515 4.12 17.42 -19.40
N ASN A 516 2.79 17.49 -19.21
CA ASN A 516 1.92 18.40 -19.95
C ASN A 516 2.12 19.89 -19.58
N ASN A 517 2.80 20.17 -18.45
CA ASN A 517 2.99 21.52 -17.90
C ASN A 517 4.49 21.88 -17.81
N PRO A 518 5.26 21.83 -18.92
CA PRO A 518 6.72 21.81 -18.89
C PRO A 518 7.40 23.13 -18.46
N ASN A 519 6.64 24.24 -18.45
CA ASN A 519 7.13 25.57 -18.11
C ASN A 519 6.89 25.96 -16.64
N GLN A 520 6.20 25.11 -15.86
CA GLN A 520 6.02 25.29 -14.41
C GLN A 520 7.15 24.57 -13.67
N SER A 521 7.56 25.09 -12.51
CA SER A 521 8.56 24.44 -11.64
C SER A 521 8.06 23.11 -11.10
N LEU A 522 8.97 22.17 -10.86
CA LEU A 522 8.67 20.88 -10.24
C LEU A 522 8.58 21.04 -8.72
N VAL A 523 7.45 20.63 -8.15
CA VAL A 523 7.14 20.74 -6.72
C VAL A 523 6.93 19.33 -6.17
N LEU A 524 7.43 19.08 -4.95
CA LEU A 524 7.12 17.87 -4.20
C LEU A 524 6.12 18.22 -3.08
N ALA A 525 5.05 17.44 -2.93
CA ALA A 525 4.18 17.49 -1.77
C ALA A 525 4.50 16.33 -0.81
N SER A 526 4.53 16.60 0.50
CA SER A 526 4.57 15.61 1.58
C SER A 526 3.45 15.84 2.59
N ALA A 527 2.88 14.78 3.16
CA ALA A 527 1.81 14.88 4.16
C ALA A 527 1.98 13.87 5.30
N SER A 528 1.56 14.27 6.51
CA SER A 528 2.06 13.70 7.77
C SER A 528 0.99 13.46 8.83
N PHE A 529 1.35 12.62 9.80
CA PHE A 529 0.67 12.42 11.07
C PHE A 529 0.67 13.69 11.97
N ASP A 530 1.39 14.76 11.60
CA ASP A 530 1.30 16.09 12.21
C ASP A 530 0.14 16.97 11.71
N SER A 531 -0.76 16.41 10.90
CA SER A 531 -1.91 17.10 10.27
C SER A 531 -1.53 18.21 9.27
N THR A 532 -0.24 18.36 8.93
CA THR A 532 0.21 19.36 7.94
C THR A 532 0.56 18.72 6.59
N ILE A 533 0.56 19.55 5.55
CA ILE A 533 1.05 19.22 4.22
C ILE A 533 2.11 20.25 3.85
N LYS A 534 3.24 19.82 3.29
CA LYS A 534 4.34 20.72 2.91
C LYS A 534 4.62 20.62 1.43
N LEU A 535 4.79 21.78 0.80
CA LEU A 535 5.21 21.91 -0.59
C LEU A 535 6.68 22.35 -0.63
N TRP A 536 7.47 21.66 -1.43
CA TRP A 536 8.92 21.80 -1.48
C TRP A 536 9.38 22.18 -2.88
N ASP A 537 10.32 23.12 -2.96
CA ASP A 537 11.08 23.37 -4.17
C ASP A 537 12.14 22.27 -4.33
N VAL A 538 12.21 21.72 -5.53
CA VAL A 538 13.01 20.52 -5.84
C VAL A 538 14.42 20.87 -6.32
N GLU A 539 14.63 22.09 -6.82
CA GLU A 539 15.93 22.58 -7.31
C GLU A 539 16.77 23.15 -6.16
N THR A 540 16.13 23.81 -5.19
CA THR A 540 16.79 24.35 -3.99
C THR A 540 16.72 23.39 -2.78
N GLY A 541 15.72 22.51 -2.72
CA GLY A 541 15.38 21.72 -1.53
C GLY A 541 14.70 22.53 -0.41
N SER A 542 14.25 23.75 -0.67
CA SER A 542 13.61 24.62 0.36
C SER A 542 12.12 24.36 0.50
N LEU A 543 11.60 24.51 1.72
CA LEU A 543 10.16 24.59 1.97
C LEU A 543 9.57 25.83 1.27
N LEU A 544 8.66 25.63 0.33
CA LEU A 544 7.89 26.71 -0.29
C LEU A 544 6.74 27.12 0.63
N HIS A 545 5.88 26.15 0.99
CA HIS A 545 4.62 26.41 1.67
C HIS A 545 4.31 25.34 2.71
N ASN A 546 3.77 25.78 3.85
CA ASN A 546 3.30 24.94 4.94
C ASN A 546 1.77 25.08 5.04
N LEU A 547 1.05 24.07 4.54
CA LEU A 547 -0.41 24.06 4.43
C LEU A 547 -1.00 23.47 5.72
N VAL A 548 -1.78 24.28 6.43
CA VAL A 548 -2.38 23.93 7.74
C VAL A 548 -3.86 24.29 7.71
N ALA A 549 -4.72 23.28 7.83
CA ALA A 549 -6.18 23.41 7.95
C ALA A 549 -6.81 22.13 8.52
N HIS A 550 -6.23 20.97 8.19
CA HIS A 550 -6.64 19.69 8.74
C HIS A 550 -6.43 19.62 10.25
N GLY A 551 -7.36 18.97 10.95
CA GLY A 551 -7.26 18.69 12.39
C GLY A 551 -6.46 17.42 12.67
N ASP A 552 -6.69 16.37 11.87
CA ASP A 552 -6.17 15.02 12.05
C ASP A 552 -5.16 14.64 10.94
N PRO A 553 -4.40 13.54 11.12
CA PRO A 553 -3.44 13.01 10.15
C PRO A 553 -3.93 12.93 8.71
N VAL A 554 -3.08 13.39 7.78
CA VAL A 554 -3.36 13.43 6.33
C VAL A 554 -2.78 12.18 5.67
N TYR A 555 -3.64 11.31 5.14
CA TYR A 555 -3.24 10.03 4.55
C TYR A 555 -2.97 10.10 3.04
N SER A 556 -3.64 10.99 2.33
CA SER A 556 -3.51 11.11 0.87
C SER A 556 -3.48 12.56 0.40
N VAL A 557 -2.58 12.82 -0.56
CA VAL A 557 -2.54 14.06 -1.35
C VAL A 557 -2.47 13.73 -2.84
N ALA A 558 -3.10 14.53 -3.68
CA ALA A 558 -3.08 14.37 -5.13
C ALA A 558 -3.05 15.73 -5.85
N PHE A 559 -2.09 15.92 -6.75
CA PHE A 559 -2.08 17.10 -7.63
C PHE A 559 -3.11 16.96 -8.74
N SER A 560 -3.74 18.08 -9.10
CA SER A 560 -4.56 18.19 -10.31
C SER A 560 -3.70 18.04 -11.58
N PRO A 561 -4.27 17.62 -12.72
CA PRO A 561 -3.51 17.39 -13.96
C PRO A 561 -2.76 18.61 -14.53
N ASN A 562 -3.20 19.83 -14.22
CA ASN A 562 -2.54 21.09 -14.57
C ASN A 562 -1.46 21.54 -13.56
N GLY A 563 -1.32 20.85 -12.42
CA GLY A 563 -0.36 21.19 -11.36
C GLY A 563 -0.74 22.39 -10.47
N GLU A 564 -1.83 23.09 -10.76
CA GLU A 564 -2.19 24.33 -10.07
C GLU A 564 -2.91 24.11 -8.73
N TYR A 565 -3.51 22.93 -8.53
CA TYR A 565 -4.24 22.55 -7.32
C TYR A 565 -3.71 21.25 -6.70
N LEU A 566 -3.81 21.15 -5.38
CA LEU A 566 -3.59 19.93 -4.62
C LEU A 566 -4.88 19.56 -3.88
N ALA A 567 -5.35 18.33 -3.99
CA ALA A 567 -6.39 17.78 -3.13
C ALA A 567 -5.74 17.00 -1.98
N SER A 568 -6.33 17.05 -0.78
CA SER A 568 -5.89 16.27 0.38
C SER A 568 -7.05 15.70 1.17
N GLY A 569 -6.85 14.52 1.77
CA GLY A 569 -7.82 13.84 2.63
C GLY A 569 -7.21 13.43 3.97
N SER A 570 -7.98 13.61 5.04
CA SER A 570 -7.60 13.32 6.44
C SER A 570 -8.69 12.52 7.17
N LEU A 571 -8.33 11.96 8.32
CA LEU A 571 -9.29 11.34 9.24
C LEU A 571 -10.23 12.35 9.94
N ASP A 572 -9.95 13.66 9.83
CA ASP A 572 -10.85 14.74 10.28
C ASP A 572 -12.14 14.84 9.43
N LYS A 573 -12.24 13.98 8.40
CA LYS A 573 -13.36 13.82 7.47
C LYS A 573 -13.44 14.95 6.44
N CYS A 574 -12.51 15.90 6.46
CA CYS A 574 -12.42 16.96 5.48
C CYS A 574 -11.60 16.52 4.26
N LEU A 575 -12.06 16.94 3.09
CA LEU A 575 -11.27 17.06 1.88
C LEU A 575 -10.98 18.54 1.64
N HIS A 576 -9.71 18.91 1.50
CA HIS A 576 -9.32 20.26 1.12
C HIS A 576 -8.72 20.29 -0.28
N ILE A 577 -9.06 21.33 -1.05
CA ILE A 577 -8.45 21.65 -2.34
C ILE A 577 -7.68 22.95 -2.16
N TRP A 578 -6.37 22.89 -2.35
CA TRP A 578 -5.41 23.97 -2.14
C TRP A 578 -4.97 24.56 -3.47
N SER A 579 -4.85 25.88 -3.55
CA SER A 579 -4.08 26.54 -4.62
C SER A 579 -2.59 26.36 -4.32
N VAL A 580 -1.87 25.70 -5.21
CA VAL A 580 -0.42 25.44 -5.09
C VAL A 580 0.36 26.76 -5.12
N LYS A 581 -0.15 27.76 -5.86
CA LYS A 581 0.45 29.08 -6.03
C LYS A 581 0.16 30.06 -4.87
N GLU A 582 -0.99 29.94 -4.22
CA GLU A 582 -1.41 30.87 -3.16
C GLU A 582 -1.27 30.29 -1.74
N ALA A 583 -0.95 29.00 -1.61
CA ALA A 583 -0.85 28.26 -0.35
C ALA A 583 -2.13 28.28 0.51
N ARG A 584 -3.30 28.30 -0.13
CA ARG A 584 -4.61 28.51 0.51
C ARG A 584 -5.64 27.49 0.09
N VAL A 585 -6.55 27.16 1.01
CA VAL A 585 -7.74 26.35 0.72
C VAL A 585 -8.68 27.15 -0.19
N VAL A 586 -8.89 26.64 -1.40
CA VAL A 586 -9.84 27.15 -2.39
C VAL A 586 -11.22 26.52 -2.18
N LYS A 587 -11.25 25.22 -1.85
CA LYS A 587 -12.47 24.48 -1.54
C LYS A 587 -12.29 23.48 -0.40
N THR A 588 -13.38 23.22 0.33
CA THR A 588 -13.50 22.23 1.41
C THR A 588 -14.77 21.42 1.24
N TYR A 589 -14.71 20.12 1.46
CA TYR A 589 -15.87 19.26 1.65
C TYR A 589 -15.75 18.52 2.99
N GLU A 590 -16.82 18.51 3.78
CA GLU A 590 -16.89 17.77 5.05
C GLU A 590 -17.71 16.48 4.83
N GLY A 591 -17.03 15.34 4.95
CA GLY A 591 -17.62 14.02 4.80
C GLY A 591 -18.12 13.42 6.11
N SER A 592 -18.59 12.18 6.03
CA SER A 592 -19.19 11.44 7.17
C SER A 592 -18.31 10.30 7.71
N GLY A 593 -17.06 10.21 7.27
CA GLY A 593 -16.05 9.24 7.65
C GLY A 593 -14.64 9.78 7.37
N GLY A 594 -13.60 9.16 7.89
CA GLY A 594 -12.22 9.57 7.61
C GLY A 594 -11.82 9.22 6.18
N ILE A 595 -10.96 10.00 5.55
CA ILE A 595 -10.56 9.82 4.14
C ILE A 595 -9.22 9.08 4.06
N PHE A 596 -9.20 7.97 3.31
CA PHE A 596 -7.99 7.17 3.09
C PHE A 596 -7.24 7.57 1.81
N GLU A 597 -7.91 7.59 0.64
CA GLU A 597 -7.32 8.03 -0.63
C GLU A 597 -8.16 9.11 -1.31
N VAL A 598 -7.46 10.05 -1.98
CA VAL A 598 -8.03 11.04 -2.90
C VAL A 598 -7.31 11.00 -4.24
N CYS A 599 -8.04 11.06 -5.35
CA CYS A 599 -7.49 11.09 -6.70
C CYS A 599 -8.29 12.01 -7.64
N TRP A 600 -7.60 12.71 -8.55
CA TRP A 600 -8.23 13.50 -9.61
C TRP A 600 -8.51 12.62 -10.84
N ASN A 601 -9.54 12.97 -11.60
CA ASN A 601 -9.65 12.48 -12.97
C ASN A 601 -8.60 13.17 -13.87
N LYS A 602 -8.52 12.69 -15.11
CA LYS A 602 -7.54 13.16 -16.11
C LYS A 602 -7.79 14.59 -16.58
N GLU A 603 -9.04 15.02 -16.56
CA GLU A 603 -9.51 16.32 -17.02
C GLU A 603 -9.33 17.39 -15.93
N GLY A 604 -9.30 16.99 -14.65
CA GLY A 604 -9.14 17.88 -13.50
C GLY A 604 -10.44 18.53 -13.02
N ASP A 605 -11.60 18.14 -13.55
CA ASP A 605 -12.92 18.64 -13.13
C ASP A 605 -13.59 17.76 -12.05
N LYS A 606 -13.03 16.59 -11.71
CA LYS A 606 -13.58 15.66 -10.72
C LYS A 606 -12.51 15.11 -9.78
N ILE A 607 -12.89 14.96 -8.51
CA ILE A 607 -12.09 14.29 -7.47
C ILE A 607 -12.87 13.08 -6.95
N GLY A 608 -12.23 11.92 -6.92
CA GLY A 608 -12.70 10.74 -6.21
C GLY A 608 -12.08 10.69 -4.82
N ALA A 609 -12.87 10.36 -3.80
CA ALA A 609 -12.42 10.24 -2.41
C ALA A 609 -13.02 9.00 -1.74
N CYS A 610 -12.20 8.22 -1.04
CA CYS A 610 -12.61 6.99 -0.36
C CYS A 610 -12.65 7.16 1.16
N PHE A 611 -13.73 6.67 1.79
CA PHE A 611 -14.06 6.92 3.18
C PHE A 611 -14.10 5.63 4.03
N SER A 612 -13.73 5.75 5.30
CA SER A 612 -13.82 4.70 6.32
C SER A 612 -15.26 4.30 6.70
N ASN A 613 -16.28 4.97 6.16
CA ASN A 613 -17.69 4.62 6.36
C ASN A 613 -18.32 3.89 5.15
N ASN A 614 -17.50 3.17 4.39
CA ASN A 614 -17.88 2.29 3.26
C ASN A 614 -18.40 3.04 2.01
N VAL A 615 -18.06 4.32 1.88
CA VAL A 615 -18.53 5.23 0.84
C VAL A 615 -17.37 5.68 -0.05
N VAL A 616 -17.68 5.93 -1.32
CA VAL A 616 -16.82 6.69 -2.24
C VAL A 616 -17.59 7.92 -2.67
N CYS A 617 -17.02 9.12 -2.57
CA CYS A 617 -17.63 10.33 -3.12
C CYS A 617 -16.89 10.75 -4.39
N ILE A 618 -17.64 11.26 -5.36
CA ILE A 618 -17.11 12.06 -6.47
C ILE A 618 -17.55 13.49 -6.25
N LEU A 619 -16.60 14.41 -6.28
CA LEU A 619 -16.83 15.84 -6.14
C LEU A 619 -16.54 16.50 -7.49
N ASP A 620 -17.52 17.23 -8.05
CA ASP A 620 -17.27 18.16 -9.15
C ASP A 620 -16.40 19.32 -8.64
N PHE A 621 -15.18 19.45 -9.16
CA PHE A 621 -14.35 20.63 -8.98
C PHE A 621 -14.56 21.60 -10.14
N ARG A 622 -15.20 22.72 -9.87
CA ARG A 622 -15.37 23.84 -10.81
C ARG A 622 -14.97 25.14 -10.11
N MET A 623 -14.13 25.91 -10.80
CA MET A 623 -13.68 27.26 -10.43
C MET A 623 -14.70 28.33 -10.82
#